data_AF-A0A261RHD8-F1
#
_entry.id   AF-A0A261RHD8-F1
#
_cell.length_a   1.000
_cell.length_b   1.000
_cell.length_c   1.000
_cell.angle_alpha   90.00
_cell.angle_beta   90.00
_cell.angle_gamma   90.00
#
_symmetry.space_group_name_H-M   'P 1'
#
loop_
_entity.id
_entity.type
_entity.pdbx_description
1 polymer ?
#
loop_
_entity_poly.entity_id
_entity_poly.type
_entity_poly.pdbx_seq_one_letter_code
_entity_poly.pdbx_strand_id
1 'polypeptide(L)' 'MSNNPMAVVHEARRANLRLLAAKYDGPHNLADKLRYSRSFLSQLIGKNPSRDIGERTARAIETKLSLPMGWLDTARVSQ' A
#
# COMPACT_ATOMS: atom_id res chain seq x y z
N MET A 1 -20.75 5.42 13.51
CA MET A 1 -19.55 5.17 12.66
C MET A 1 -19.85 5.67 11.25
N SER A 2 -19.03 6.58 10.72
CA SER A 2 -19.19 7.07 9.34
C SER A 2 -18.82 5.95 8.37
N ASN A 3 -19.82 5.35 7.73
CA ASN A 3 -19.66 4.27 6.76
C ASN A 3 -19.20 4.86 5.41
N ASN A 4 -17.99 5.43 5.36
CA ASN A 4 -17.43 5.98 4.13
C ASN A 4 -16.66 4.87 3.38
N PRO A 5 -17.22 4.27 2.32
CA PRO A 5 -16.60 3.13 1.64
C PRO A 5 -15.21 3.45 1.08
N MET A 6 -14.97 4.72 0.72
CA MET A 6 -13.66 5.18 0.25
C MET A 6 -12.59 5.13 1.35
N ALA A 7 -12.93 5.46 2.59
CA ALA A 7 -11.97 5.41 3.71
C ALA A 7 -11.53 3.96 3.99
N VAL A 8 -12.46 3.00 3.89
CA VAL A 8 -12.19 1.58 4.07
C VAL A 8 -11.21 1.06 3.01
N VAL A 9 -11.38 1.46 1.74
CA VAL A 9 -10.47 1.06 0.65
C VAL A 9 -9.07 1.66 0.85
N HIS A 10 -8.96 2.92 1.26
CA HIS A 10 -7.66 3.53 1.53
C HIS A 10 -6.93 2.85 2.71
N GLU A 11 -7.66 2.48 3.75
CA GLU A 11 -7.13 1.72 4.88
C GLU A 11 -6.66 0.32 4.45
N ALA A 12 -7.48 -0.41 3.67
CA ALA A 12 -7.14 -1.72 3.13
C ALA A 12 -5.86 -1.67 2.27
N ARG A 13 -5.77 -0.71 1.34
CA ARG A 13 -4.56 -0.50 0.51
C ARG A 13 -3.32 -0.28 1.37
N ARG A 14 -3.45 0.51 2.44
CA ARG A 14 -2.34 0.84 3.34
C ARG A 14 -1.88 -0.37 4.13
N ALA A 15 -2.82 -1.13 4.69
CA ALA A 15 -2.54 -2.37 5.41
C ALA A 15 -1.86 -3.39 4.48
N ASN A 16 -2.41 -3.60 3.29
CA ASN A 16 -1.85 -4.51 2.30
C ASN A 16 -0.45 -4.09 1.83
N LEU A 17 -0.21 -2.80 1.64
CA LEU A 17 1.11 -2.30 1.27
C LEU A 17 2.14 -2.45 2.40
N ARG A 18 1.72 -2.36 3.67
CA ARG A 18 2.57 -2.71 4.83
C ARG A 18 2.90 -4.20 4.88
N LEU A 19 1.95 -5.07 4.53
CA LEU A 19 2.22 -6.51 4.42
C LEU A 19 3.23 -6.82 3.33
N LEU A 20 3.13 -6.17 2.19
CA LEU A 20 4.17 -6.25 1.16
C LEU A 20 5.50 -5.76 1.71
N ALA A 21 5.54 -4.61 2.40
CA ALA A 21 6.78 -4.10 2.97
C ALA A 21 7.42 -5.12 3.94
N ALA A 22 6.64 -5.77 4.80
CA ALA A 22 7.13 -6.83 5.68
C ALA A 22 7.73 -8.01 4.89
N LYS A 23 7.12 -8.41 3.77
CA LYS A 23 7.65 -9.46 2.88
C LYS A 23 8.98 -9.10 2.20
N TYR A 24 9.29 -7.82 2.09
CA TYR A 24 10.52 -7.33 1.47
C TYR A 24 11.54 -6.84 2.52
N ASP A 25 11.44 -7.25 3.79
CA ASP A 25 12.32 -6.79 4.88
C ASP A 25 12.25 -5.27 5.14
N GLY A 26 11.08 -4.69 4.88
CA GLY A 26 10.73 -3.32 5.26
C GLY A 26 10.41 -2.38 4.10
N PRO A 27 9.97 -1.15 4.42
CA PRO A 27 9.53 -0.17 3.44
C PRO A 27 10.67 0.33 2.54
N HIS A 28 11.93 0.31 3.00
CA HIS A 28 13.06 0.78 2.18
C HIS A 28 13.34 -0.14 0.99
N ASN A 29 13.35 -1.45 1.23
CA ASN A 29 13.58 -2.45 0.19
C ASN A 29 12.38 -2.53 -0.77
N LEU A 30 11.17 -2.40 -0.25
CA LEU A 30 9.99 -2.28 -1.10
C LEU A 30 10.05 -1.04 -2.01
N ALA A 31 10.56 0.10 -1.50
CA ALA A 31 10.73 1.30 -2.32
C ALA A 31 11.71 1.04 -3.47
N ASP A 32 12.83 0.37 -3.19
CA ASP A 32 13.83 0.00 -4.19
C ASP A 32 13.24 -0.93 -5.26
N LYS A 33 12.54 -1.99 -4.83
CA LYS A 33 11.84 -2.93 -5.73
C LYS A 33 10.82 -2.23 -6.63
N LEU A 34 10.08 -1.27 -6.08
CA LEU A 34 9.09 -0.49 -6.80
C LEU A 34 9.70 0.67 -7.62
N ARG A 35 11.01 0.92 -7.50
CA ARG A 35 11.68 2.13 -8.04
C ARG A 35 10.98 3.42 -7.62
N TYR A 36 10.60 3.50 -6.36
CA TYR A 36 10.05 4.69 -5.71
C TYR A 36 11.05 5.27 -4.72
N SER A 37 10.90 6.56 -4.40
CA SER A 37 11.70 7.16 -3.35
C SER A 37 11.26 6.63 -1.98
N ARG A 38 12.24 6.45 -1.07
CA ARG A 38 11.97 6.06 0.32
C ARG A 38 11.02 7.04 1.00
N SER A 39 11.15 8.34 0.73
CA SER A 39 10.27 9.38 1.25
C SER A 39 8.83 9.20 0.77
N PHE A 40 8.62 8.90 -0.52
CA PHE A 40 7.28 8.63 -1.05
C PHE A 40 6.65 7.43 -0.36
N LEU A 41 7.39 6.34 -0.18
CA LEU A 41 6.84 5.16 0.47
C LEU A 41 6.60 5.37 1.97
N SER A 42 7.45 6.18 2.63
CA SER A 42 7.21 6.62 4.02
C SER A 42 5.94 7.46 4.15
N GLN A 43 5.63 8.33 3.20
CA GLN A 43 4.37 9.10 3.19
C GLN A 43 3.13 8.21 3.04
N LEU A 44 3.27 7.04 2.38
CA LEU A 44 2.19 6.09 2.19
C LEU A 44 2.03 5.10 3.36
N ILE A 45 3.11 4.54 3.89
CA ILE A 45 3.02 3.43 4.88
C ILE A 45 3.89 3.59 6.12
N GLY A 46 4.61 4.71 6.25
CA GLY A 46 5.46 5.01 7.40
C GLY A 46 4.68 5.21 8.70
N LYS A 47 5.41 5.61 9.76
CA LYS A 47 4.87 5.78 11.12
C LYS A 47 3.70 6.76 11.18
N ASN A 48 3.80 7.87 10.46
CA ASN A 48 2.74 8.87 10.34
C ASN A 48 2.49 9.17 8.85
N PRO A 49 1.67 8.35 8.17
CA PRO A 49 1.46 8.51 6.75
C PRO A 49 0.68 9.80 6.48
N SER A 50 1.18 10.61 5.56
CA SER A 50 0.58 11.91 5.21
C SER A 50 -0.24 11.86 3.92
N ARG A 51 -0.29 10.70 3.25
CA ARG A 51 -0.94 10.55 1.95
C ARG A 51 -1.73 9.24 1.87
N ASP A 52 -2.87 9.30 1.20
CA ASP A 52 -3.65 8.12 0.84
C ASP A 52 -3.14 7.43 -0.42
N ILE A 53 -3.38 6.13 -0.49
CA ILE A 53 -3.10 5.34 -1.68
C ILE A 53 -4.35 5.40 -2.57
N GLY A 54 -4.31 6.29 -3.55
CA GLY A 54 -5.32 6.39 -4.60
C GLY A 54 -5.24 5.24 -5.59
N GLU A 55 -6.26 5.09 -6.43
CA GLU A 55 -6.38 4.01 -7.41
C GLU A 55 -5.17 3.92 -8.33
N ARG A 56 -4.75 5.05 -8.92
CA ARG A 56 -3.57 5.11 -9.80
C ARG A 56 -2.31 4.56 -9.14
N THR A 57 -2.07 4.91 -7.88
CA THR A 57 -0.91 4.42 -7.12
C THR A 57 -1.06 2.94 -6.81
N ALA A 58 -2.26 2.49 -6.42
CA ALA A 58 -2.53 1.08 -6.14
C ALA A 58 -2.27 0.22 -7.38
N ARG A 59 -2.87 0.57 -8.53
CA ARG A 59 -2.70 -0.15 -9.79
C ARG A 59 -1.24 -0.18 -10.25
N ALA A 60 -0.52 0.94 -10.12
CA ALA A 60 0.91 0.99 -10.46
C ALA A 60 1.76 0.05 -9.60
N ILE A 61 1.46 -0.05 -8.30
CA ILE A 61 2.14 -0.99 -7.39
C ILE A 61 1.81 -2.44 -7.78
N GLU A 62 0.54 -2.74 -8.03
CA GLU A 62 0.08 -4.07 -8.45
C GLU A 62 0.80 -4.52 -9.73
N THR A 63 0.84 -3.67 -10.77
CA THR A 63 1.57 -3.97 -12.01
C THR A 63 3.06 -4.21 -11.76
N LYS A 64 3.72 -3.37 -10.96
CA LYS A 64 5.16 -3.48 -10.68
C LYS A 64 5.54 -4.73 -9.89
N LEU A 65 4.62 -5.23 -9.07
CA LEU A 65 4.81 -6.45 -8.28
C LEU A 65 4.17 -7.68 -8.91
N SER A 66 3.64 -7.54 -10.13
CA SER A 66 2.91 -8.60 -10.85
C SER A 66 1.79 -9.22 -10.00
N LEU A 67 1.08 -8.38 -9.25
CA LEU A 67 -0.07 -8.77 -8.45
C LEU A 67 -1.36 -8.69 -9.28
N PRO A 68 -2.38 -9.50 -8.95
CA PRO A 68 -3.71 -9.36 -9.54
C PRO A 68 -4.26 -7.94 -9.35
N MET A 69 -5.04 -7.47 -10.32
CA MET A 69 -5.79 -6.22 -10.17
C MET A 69 -6.74 -6.33 -8.97
N GLY A 70 -6.74 -5.33 -8.10
CA GLY A 70 -7.60 -5.31 -6.91
C GLY A 70 -6.97 -5.96 -5.68
N TRP A 71 -5.74 -6.45 -5.81
CA TRP A 71 -5.03 -7.09 -4.70
C TRP A 71 -4.87 -6.16 -3.50
N LEU A 72 -4.57 -4.88 -3.74
CA LEU A 72 -4.45 -3.87 -2.67
C LEU A 72 -5.82 -3.41 -2.14
N ASP A 73 -6.88 -3.51 -2.93
CA ASP A 73 -8.23 -3.08 -2.55
C ASP A 73 -8.92 -4.06 -1.60
N THR A 74 -8.49 -5.33 -1.59
CA THR A 74 -9.12 -6.40 -0.81
C THR A 74 -8.53 -6.44 0.60
N ALA A 75 -9.33 -6.17 1.64
CA ALA A 75 -8.86 -6.28 3.02
C ALA A 75 -8.38 -7.70 3.35
N ARG A 76 -7.09 -7.84 3.64
CA ARG A 76 -6.48 -9.11 4.06
C ARG A 76 -6.21 -9.02 5.55
N VAL A 77 -7.01 -9.73 6.34
CA VAL A 77 -6.68 -9.95 7.75
C VAL A 77 -5.38 -10.75 7.77
N SER A 78 -4.34 -10.20 8.40
CA SER A 78 -3.15 -10.98 8.72
C SER A 78 -3.58 -11.99 9.78
N GLN A 79 -3.74 -13.25 9.38
CA GLN A 79 -3.94 -14.37 10.31
C GLN A 79 -2.69 -14.55 11.16
#